data_AF-B5TA63-F1
#
_entry.id   AF-B5TA63-F1
#
_cell.length_a   1.000
_cell.length_b   1.000
_cell.length_c   1.000
_cell.angle_alpha   90.00
_cell.angle_beta   90.00
_cell.angle_gamma   90.00
#
_symmetry.space_group_name_H-M   'P 1'
#
loop_
_entity.id
_entity.type
_entity.pdbx_description
1 polymer ?
#
loop_
_entity_poly.entity_id
_entity_poly.type
_entity_poly.pdbx_seq_one_letter_code
_entity_poly.pdbx_strand_id
1 'polypeptide(L)'
;VTMPSIEVGTVGGGTQLASQSACLNLLGVKGANREAPGSNARLLATVVAGSVLADELSLMSAISAGQLVNSHMKYNRSTKDVTKASS
;
A
#
# COMPACT_ATOMS: atom_id res chain seq x y z
N VAL A 1 7.15 9.96 8.94
CA VAL A 1 5.74 10.32 8.65
C VAL A 1 4.93 10.27 9.95
N THR A 2 4.00 11.21 10.14
CA THR A 2 3.09 11.24 11.29
C THR A 2 1.65 11.17 10.76
N MET A 3 0.90 10.17 11.18
CA MET A 3 -0.50 9.95 10.79
C MET A 3 -1.33 9.72 12.05
N PRO A 4 -1.93 10.78 12.64
CA PRO A 4 -2.55 10.71 13.97
C PRO A 4 -3.87 9.92 13.99
N SER A 5 -4.48 9.69 12.83
CA SER A 5 -5.80 9.09 12.67
C SER A 5 -5.74 8.00 11.59
N ILE A 6 -5.20 6.83 11.95
CA ILE A 6 -5.24 5.62 11.10
C ILE A 6 -6.32 4.69 11.66
N GLU A 7 -7.52 4.73 11.09
CA GLU A 7 -8.62 3.83 11.44
C GLU A 7 -8.52 2.51 10.66
N VAL A 8 -7.96 1.49 11.29
CA VAL A 8 -7.80 0.15 10.69
C VAL A 8 -8.20 -0.96 11.67
N GLY A 9 -8.54 -2.13 11.11
CA GLY A 9 -8.90 -3.31 11.89
C GLY A 9 -8.56 -4.61 11.16
N THR A 10 -8.34 -5.67 11.94
CA THR A 10 -7.98 -7.02 11.43
C THR A 10 -9.08 -8.07 11.65
N VAL A 11 -10.22 -7.63 12.19
CA VAL A 11 -11.41 -8.42 12.50
C VAL A 11 -12.66 -7.62 12.10
N GLY A 12 -13.72 -8.31 11.68
CA GLY A 12 -15.00 -7.69 11.34
C GLY A 12 -15.08 -7.13 9.91
N GLY A 13 -16.28 -6.74 9.50
CA GLY A 13 -16.55 -6.19 8.17
C GLY A 13 -15.97 -7.05 7.03
N GLY A 14 -15.33 -6.39 6.07
CA GLY A 14 -14.72 -7.04 4.90
C GLY A 14 -13.48 -7.88 5.19
N THR A 15 -12.91 -7.85 6.40
CA THR A 15 -11.67 -8.59 6.73
C THR A 15 -11.85 -10.11 6.67
N GLN A 16 -13.07 -10.61 6.61
CA GLN A 16 -13.40 -12.04 6.53
C GLN A 16 -13.51 -12.56 5.10
N LEU A 17 -13.61 -11.66 4.11
CA LEU A 17 -13.67 -12.02 2.70
C LEU A 17 -12.35 -12.66 2.25
N ALA A 18 -12.41 -13.62 1.32
CA ALA A 18 -11.29 -14.49 0.99
C ALA A 18 -10.02 -13.70 0.59
N SER A 19 -10.13 -12.74 -0.33
CA SER A 19 -8.98 -11.96 -0.82
C SER A 19 -8.38 -11.07 0.27
N GLN A 20 -9.23 -10.36 1.02
CA GLN A 20 -8.81 -9.48 2.12
C GLN A 20 -8.15 -10.29 3.23
N SER A 21 -8.71 -11.48 3.53
CA SER A 21 -8.15 -12.41 4.50
C SER A 21 -6.77 -12.90 4.08
N ALA A 22 -6.60 -13.27 2.80
CA ALA A 22 -5.31 -13.66 2.25
C ALA A 22 -4.27 -12.54 2.35
N CYS A 23 -4.62 -11.29 2.06
CA CYS A 23 -3.73 -10.14 2.22
C CYS A 23 -3.32 -9.92 3.68
N LEU A 24 -4.27 -10.01 4.62
CA LEU A 24 -3.98 -9.88 6.05
C LEU A 24 -3.12 -11.04 6.57
N ASN A 25 -3.29 -12.25 6.03
CA ASN A 25 -2.44 -13.40 6.31
C ASN A 25 -1.01 -13.20 5.79
N LEU A 26 -0.85 -12.65 4.59
CA LEU A 26 0.47 -12.31 4.02
C LEU A 26 1.24 -11.33 4.91
N LEU A 27 0.53 -10.40 5.54
CA LEU A 27 1.09 -9.46 6.51
C LEU A 27 1.19 -10.03 7.94
N GLY A 28 0.71 -11.27 8.18
CA GLY A 28 0.75 -11.92 9.49
C GLY A 28 -0.17 -11.30 10.56
N VAL A 29 -1.14 -10.48 10.16
CA VAL A 29 -2.01 -9.71 11.08
C VAL A 29 -3.47 -10.13 11.05
N LYS A 30 -3.82 -11.23 10.36
CA LYS A 30 -5.22 -11.65 10.27
C LYS A 30 -5.81 -12.00 11.63
N GLY A 31 -7.02 -11.50 11.90
CA GLY A 31 -7.80 -11.92 13.06
C GLY A 31 -7.40 -11.23 14.36
N ALA A 32 -8.00 -11.70 15.45
CA ALA A 32 -7.72 -11.23 16.79
C ALA A 32 -6.47 -11.93 17.34
N ASN A 33 -5.59 -11.16 17.98
CA ASN A 33 -4.51 -11.72 18.78
C ASN A 33 -5.05 -12.04 20.19
N ARG A 34 -4.97 -13.31 20.60
CA ARG A 34 -5.52 -13.80 21.88
C ARG A 34 -4.65 -13.42 23.08
N GLU A 35 -3.35 -13.28 22.88
CA GLU A 35 -2.38 -12.97 23.94
C GLU A 35 -2.34 -11.46 24.21
N ALA A 36 -2.42 -10.64 23.15
CA ALA A 36 -2.39 -9.19 23.20
C ALA A 36 -3.48 -8.57 22.30
N PRO A 37 -4.72 -8.40 22.80
CA PRO A 37 -5.81 -7.81 22.01
C PRO A 37 -5.42 -6.46 21.38
N GLY A 38 -5.70 -6.31 20.09
CA GLY A 38 -5.39 -5.10 19.31
C GLY A 38 -3.97 -5.03 18.75
N SER A 39 -3.05 -5.94 19.11
CA SER A 39 -1.66 -5.92 18.59
C SER A 39 -1.60 -6.06 17.07
N ASN A 40 -2.41 -6.95 16.48
CA ASN A 40 -2.50 -7.14 15.02
C ASN A 40 -2.95 -5.85 14.30
N ALA A 41 -3.95 -5.15 14.84
CA ALA A 41 -4.43 -3.89 14.27
C ALA A 41 -3.37 -2.77 14.38
N ARG A 42 -2.63 -2.73 15.50
CA ARG A 42 -1.50 -1.81 15.68
C ARG A 42 -0.35 -2.10 14.71
N LEU A 43 -0.05 -3.37 14.48
CA LEU A 43 0.95 -3.78 13.49
C LEU A 43 0.49 -3.39 12.08
N LEU A 44 -0.78 -3.64 11.72
CA LEU A 44 -1.32 -3.19 10.44
C LEU A 44 -1.22 -1.66 10.27
N ALA A 45 -1.56 -0.87 11.30
CA ALA A 45 -1.40 0.58 11.26
C ALA A 45 0.06 1.00 11.05
N THR A 46 1.01 0.29 11.67
CA THR A 46 2.45 0.52 11.50
C THR A 46 2.91 0.20 10.08
N VAL A 47 2.42 -0.90 9.49
CA VAL A 47 2.70 -1.27 8.10
C VAL A 47 2.14 -0.23 7.14
N VAL A 48 0.93 0.27 7.37
CA VAL A 48 0.33 1.36 6.57
C VAL A 48 1.20 2.62 6.62
N ALA A 49 1.55 3.10 7.82
CA ALA A 49 2.41 4.28 7.97
C ALA A 49 3.80 4.07 7.33
N GLY A 50 4.41 2.90 7.49
CA GLY A 50 5.68 2.56 6.85
C GLY A 50 5.60 2.55 5.33
N SER A 51 4.50 2.03 4.78
CA SER A 51 4.24 2.00 3.33
C SER A 51 4.06 3.42 2.78
N VAL A 52 3.34 4.29 3.48
CA VAL A 52 3.20 5.72 3.11
C VAL A 52 4.56 6.41 3.08
N LEU A 53 5.39 6.22 4.11
CA LEU A 53 6.74 6.81 4.13
C LEU A 53 7.60 6.33 2.95
N ALA A 54 7.55 5.02 2.65
CA ALA A 54 8.31 4.45 1.53
C ALA A 54 7.85 5.03 0.19
N ASP A 55 6.54 5.21 0.00
CA ASP A 55 5.96 5.81 -1.21
C ASP A 55 6.32 7.29 -1.33
N GLU A 56 6.24 8.06 -0.24
CA GLU A 56 6.66 9.48 -0.21
C GLU A 56 8.13 9.64 -0.61
N LEU A 57 9.03 8.81 -0.06
CA LEU A 57 10.45 8.83 -0.41
C LEU A 57 10.68 8.49 -1.90
N SER A 58 10.02 7.44 -2.39
CA SER A 58 10.11 7.01 -3.79
C SER A 58 9.63 8.11 -4.74
N LEU A 59 8.45 8.68 -4.47
CA LEU A 59 7.85 9.74 -5.28
C LEU A 59 8.71 11.01 -5.28
N MET A 60 9.15 11.46 -4.10
CA MET A 60 10.03 12.63 -3.99
C MET A 60 11.34 12.41 -4.74
N SER A 61 11.96 11.23 -4.62
CA SER A 61 13.17 10.88 -5.37
C SER A 61 12.93 10.93 -6.89
N ALA A 62 11.82 10.37 -7.37
CA ALA A 62 11.47 10.38 -8.79
C ALA A 62 11.22 11.80 -9.34
N ILE A 63 10.61 12.68 -8.53
CA ILE A 63 10.41 14.10 -8.89
C ILE A 63 11.76 14.81 -8.93
N SER A 64 12.58 14.70 -7.88
CA SER A 64 13.89 15.34 -7.79
C SER A 64 14.85 14.89 -8.88
N ALA A 65 14.77 13.63 -9.32
CA ALA A 65 15.58 13.10 -10.42
C ALA A 65 14.97 13.33 -11.81
N GLY A 66 13.78 13.93 -11.93
CA GLY A 66 13.09 14.13 -13.22
C GLY A 66 12.61 12.83 -13.88
N GLN A 67 12.46 11.75 -13.11
CA GLN A 67 12.13 10.40 -13.61
C GLN A 67 10.63 10.05 -13.55
N LEU A 68 9.81 10.93 -12.96
CA LEU A 68 8.38 10.65 -12.74
C LEU A 68 7.63 10.36 -14.06
N VAL A 69 7.73 11.23 -15.06
CA VAL A 69 6.99 11.08 -16.33
C VAL A 69 7.43 9.84 -17.09
N ASN A 70 8.75 9.57 -17.16
CA ASN A 70 9.28 8.39 -17.83
C ASN A 70 8.73 7.09 -17.19
N SER A 71 8.72 7.03 -15.86
CA SER A 71 8.16 5.90 -15.11
C SER A 71 6.67 5.71 -15.38
N HIS A 72 5.89 6.80 -15.44
CA HIS A 72 4.48 6.74 -15.81
C HIS A 72 4.26 6.23 -17.24
N MET A 73 5.01 6.73 -18.21
CA MET A 73 4.88 6.30 -19.61
C MET A 73 5.24 4.82 -19.80
N LYS A 74 6.19 4.31 -19.00
CA LYS A 74 6.63 2.92 -19.05
C LYS A 74 5.72 1.94 -18.32
N TYR A 75 5.28 2.27 -17.11
CA TYR A 75 4.62 1.31 -16.21
C TYR A 75 3.11 1.57 -16.02
N ASN A 76 2.65 2.80 -16.26
CA ASN A 76 1.26 3.20 -16.01
C ASN A 76 0.51 3.56 -17.31
N ARG A 77 1.08 3.25 -18.48
CA ARG A 77 0.42 3.41 -19.78
C ARG A 77 0.64 2.18 -20.65
N SER A 78 -0.40 1.78 -21.38
CA SER A 78 -0.29 0.68 -22.33
C SER A 78 0.70 1.05 -23.43
N THR A 79 1.65 0.16 -23.74
CA THR A 79 2.57 0.33 -24.87
C THR A 79 1.84 0.42 -26.22
N LYS A 80 0.60 -0.08 -26.31
CA LYS A 80 -0.28 0.09 -27.48
C LYS A 80 -0.69 1.54 -27.70
N ASP A 81 -0.79 2.35 -26.65
CA ASP A 81 -1.14 3.77 -26.76
C ASP A 81 0.06 4.62 -27.15
N VAL A 82 1.27 4.18 -26.81
CA VAL A 82 2.54 4.88 -27.10
C VAL A 82 2.90 4.78 -28.59
N THR A 83 2.70 3.62 -29.21
CA THR A 83 2.96 3.44 -30.65
C THR A 83 2.02 4.27 -31.52
N LYS A 84 0.78 4.50 -31.08
CA LYS A 84 -0.24 5.26 -31.83
C LYS A 84 0.02 6.77 -31.86
N ALA A 85 0.75 7.31 -30.88
CA ALA A 85 1.13 8.73 -30.85
C ALA A 85 2.39 9.04 -31.70
N SER A 86 3.06 7.99 -32.20
CA SER A 86 4.31 8.07 -32.97
C SER A 86 4.11 7.79 -34.47
N SER A 87 2.84 7.66 -34.92
CA SER A 87 2.44 7.38 -36.31
C SER A 87 1.63 8.53 -36.88
#